data_AF-A0A1B2CZN5-F1
#
_entry.id   AF-A0A1B2CZN5-F1
#
_cell.length_a   1.000
_cell.length_b   1.000
_cell.length_c   1.000
_cell.angle_alpha   90.00
_cell.angle_beta   90.00
_cell.angle_gamma   90.00
#
_symmetry.space_group_name_H-M   'P 1'
#
loop_
_entity.id
_entity.type
_entity.pdbx_description
1 polymer ?
#
loop_
_entity_poly.entity_id
_entity_poly.type
_entity_poly.pdbx_seq_one_letter_code
_entity_poly.pdbx_strand_id
1 'polypeptide(L)'
;MDLKPLITLVAIVNPLAIVPFFIHYTQGFDAAQRAQTIRTASFSAFVVIAACALIGLQVLDFFNISLQSFQVGGGLLLLISAMNMLNARPAEDRRHEDTLEAGVEKAAMGNSIAVVPLTIPLLTGPAAMSTVVIYADQAATFWQHLALVGYGVVVAAAVWASFSMAEPIARVLGKTGINVMTRLMGLILAALAVEVMAGGLMKIFPALAG
;
A
#
# COMPACT_ATOMS: atom_id res chain seq x y z
N MET A 1 0.68 -23.87 -13.76
CA MET A 1 0.51 -22.61 -13.02
C MET A 1 1.60 -21.67 -13.50
N ASP A 2 1.25 -20.63 -14.26
CA ASP A 2 2.24 -19.65 -14.72
C ASP A 2 2.73 -18.83 -13.52
N LEU A 3 4.04 -18.75 -13.32
CA LEU A 3 4.63 -17.93 -12.24
C LEU A 3 4.61 -16.44 -12.58
N LYS A 4 4.33 -16.07 -13.84
CA LYS A 4 4.38 -14.68 -14.32
C LYS A 4 3.48 -13.73 -13.52
N PRO A 5 2.19 -14.03 -13.28
CA PRO A 5 1.32 -13.13 -12.51
C PRO A 5 1.81 -12.94 -11.08
N LEU A 6 2.34 -14.00 -10.44
CA LEU A 6 2.92 -13.91 -9.10
C LEU A 6 4.15 -12.99 -9.08
N ILE A 7 5.09 -13.18 -10.01
CA ILE A 7 6.30 -12.35 -10.12
C ILE A 7 5.91 -10.89 -10.37
N THR A 8 4.96 -10.66 -11.28
CA THR A 8 4.44 -9.32 -11.59
C THR A 8 3.78 -8.69 -10.36
N LEU A 9 2.93 -9.41 -9.63
CA LEU A 9 2.28 -8.88 -8.43
C LEU A 9 3.28 -8.54 -7.33
N VAL A 10 4.24 -9.42 -7.04
CA VAL A 10 5.27 -9.14 -6.03
C VAL A 10 6.15 -7.97 -6.45
N ALA A 11 6.49 -7.87 -7.74
CA ALA A 11 7.28 -6.76 -8.28
C ALA A 11 6.54 -5.42 -8.25
N ILE A 12 5.23 -5.41 -8.53
CA ILE A 12 4.41 -4.19 -8.49
C ILE A 12 4.16 -3.75 -7.05
N VAL A 13 3.82 -4.69 -6.15
CA VAL A 13 3.59 -4.38 -4.73
C VAL A 13 4.89 -3.91 -4.07
N ASN A 14 6.02 -4.52 -4.43
CA ASN A 14 7.36 -4.17 -3.95
C ASN A 14 7.43 -3.88 -2.43
N PRO A 15 7.17 -4.88 -1.59
CA PRO A 15 7.06 -4.68 -0.14
C PRO A 15 8.35 -4.14 0.49
N LEU A 16 9.51 -4.40 -0.11
CA LEU A 16 10.80 -3.86 0.32
C LEU A 16 10.89 -2.34 0.15
N ALA A 17 10.38 -1.79 -0.96
CA ALA A 17 10.33 -0.35 -1.17
C ALA A 17 9.42 0.34 -0.14
N ILE A 18 8.45 -0.38 0.42
CA ILE A 18 7.49 0.16 1.39
C ILE A 18 8.03 0.12 2.84
N VAL A 19 9.16 -0.57 3.10
CA VAL A 19 9.75 -0.67 4.45
C VAL A 19 10.05 0.70 5.09
N PRO A 20 10.67 1.69 4.41
CA PRO A 20 10.89 3.01 5.00
C PRO A 20 9.60 3.72 5.41
N PHE A 21 8.51 3.49 4.70
CA PHE A 21 7.18 4.01 5.05
C PHE A 21 6.67 3.36 6.33
N PHE A 22 6.77 2.04 6.41
CA PHE A 22 6.41 1.30 7.61
C PHE A 22 7.22 1.81 8.81
N ILE A 23 8.52 2.04 8.66
CA ILE A 23 9.37 2.63 9.70
C ILE A 23 8.84 4.01 10.12
N HIS A 24 8.52 4.88 9.17
CA HIS A 24 7.98 6.22 9.43
C HIS A 24 6.67 6.19 10.22
N TYR A 25 5.72 5.36 9.78
CA TYR A 25 4.38 5.26 10.37
C TYR A 25 4.35 4.50 11.70
N THR A 26 5.36 3.66 11.97
CA THR A 26 5.52 2.95 13.25
C THR A 26 6.54 3.60 14.18
N GLN A 27 6.99 4.83 13.88
CA GLN A 27 7.86 5.57 14.79
C GLN A 27 7.16 5.79 16.14
N GLY A 28 7.80 5.35 17.22
CA GLY A 28 7.28 5.50 18.58
C GLY A 28 6.35 4.37 19.03
N PHE A 29 6.11 3.35 18.20
CA PHE A 29 5.37 2.16 18.60
C PHE A 29 6.27 1.24 19.42
N ASP A 30 5.69 0.56 20.41
CA ASP A 30 6.36 -0.55 21.08
C ASP A 30 6.43 -1.80 20.16
N ALA A 31 7.17 -2.82 20.62
CA ALA A 31 7.35 -4.05 19.84
C ALA A 31 6.03 -4.80 19.57
N ALA A 32 5.07 -4.76 20.50
CA ALA A 32 3.79 -5.45 20.39
C ALA A 32 2.86 -4.75 19.39
N GLN A 33 2.75 -3.43 19.48
CA GLN A 33 2.05 -2.57 18.54
C GLN A 33 2.60 -2.73 17.14
N ARG A 34 3.93 -2.73 16.99
CA ARG A 34 4.57 -2.93 15.69
C ARG A 34 4.27 -4.31 15.10
N ALA A 35 4.40 -5.38 15.89
CA ALA A 35 4.05 -6.73 15.46
C ALA A 35 2.56 -6.87 15.09
N GLN A 36 1.68 -6.12 15.76
CA GLN A 36 0.27 -6.02 15.40
C GLN A 36 0.10 -5.31 14.05
N THR A 37 0.76 -4.17 13.83
CA THR A 37 0.72 -3.43 12.55
C THR A 37 1.20 -4.29 11.39
N ILE A 38 2.27 -5.08 11.56
CA ILE A 38 2.76 -6.02 10.54
C ILE A 38 1.66 -7.03 10.19
N ARG A 39 1.07 -7.68 11.20
CA ARG A 39 0.00 -8.66 11.01
C ARG A 39 -1.21 -8.04 10.32
N THR A 40 -1.66 -6.89 10.78
CA THR A 40 -2.81 -6.17 10.20
C THR A 40 -2.52 -5.76 8.76
N ALA A 41 -1.35 -5.21 8.44
CA ALA A 41 -1.01 -4.79 7.08
C ALA A 41 -0.87 -5.97 6.12
N SER A 42 -0.18 -7.04 6.52
CA SER A 42 -0.06 -8.27 5.73
C SER A 42 -1.42 -8.92 5.48
N PHE A 43 -2.25 -9.04 6.51
CA PHE A 43 -3.59 -9.59 6.39
C PHE A 43 -4.49 -8.72 5.51
N SER A 44 -4.44 -7.40 5.69
CA SER A 44 -5.21 -6.46 4.87
C SER A 44 -4.78 -6.53 3.40
N ALA A 45 -3.48 -6.64 3.11
CA ALA A 45 -2.98 -6.80 1.74
C ALA A 45 -3.51 -8.08 1.08
N PHE A 46 -3.55 -9.19 1.82
CA PHE A 46 -4.19 -10.43 1.35
C PHE A 46 -5.67 -10.22 1.07
N VAL A 47 -6.41 -9.65 2.01
CA VAL A 47 -7.86 -9.44 1.89
C VAL A 47 -8.18 -8.56 0.68
N VAL A 48 -7.43 -7.48 0.49
CA VAL A 48 -7.63 -6.57 -0.65
C VAL A 48 -7.34 -7.28 -1.98
N ILE A 49 -6.22 -8.01 -2.10
CA ILE A 49 -5.91 -8.76 -3.32
C ILE A 49 -6.96 -9.83 -3.59
N ALA A 50 -7.37 -10.58 -2.56
CA ALA A 50 -8.39 -11.61 -2.68
C ALA A 50 -9.75 -11.00 -3.08
N ALA A 51 -10.15 -9.89 -2.49
CA ALA A 51 -11.37 -9.18 -2.85
C ALA A 51 -11.33 -8.67 -4.30
N CYS A 52 -10.23 -8.04 -4.72
CA CYS A 52 -10.05 -7.60 -6.11
C CYS A 52 -10.09 -8.78 -7.09
N ALA A 53 -9.51 -9.93 -6.72
CA ALA A 53 -9.49 -11.12 -7.57
C ALA A 53 -10.87 -11.79 -7.71
N LEU A 54 -11.72 -11.71 -6.69
CA LEU A 54 -13.02 -12.41 -6.66
C LEU A 54 -14.18 -11.53 -7.11
N ILE A 55 -14.21 -10.27 -6.68
CA ILE A 55 -15.35 -9.37 -6.85
C ILE A 55 -14.97 -7.99 -7.40
N GLY A 56 -13.68 -7.75 -7.72
CA GLY A 56 -13.20 -6.42 -8.09
C GLY A 56 -13.93 -5.78 -9.26
N LEU A 57 -14.14 -6.52 -10.36
CA LEU A 57 -14.91 -6.04 -11.52
C LEU A 57 -16.38 -5.81 -11.16
N GLN A 58 -17.00 -6.76 -10.46
CA GLN A 58 -18.41 -6.67 -10.10
C GLN A 58 -18.71 -5.44 -9.23
N VAL A 59 -17.80 -5.12 -8.30
CA VAL A 59 -17.91 -3.90 -7.48
C VAL A 59 -17.79 -2.65 -8.34
N LEU A 60 -16.82 -2.59 -9.25
CA LEU A 60 -16.66 -1.47 -10.16
C LEU A 60 -17.88 -1.29 -11.08
N ASP A 61 -18.39 -2.37 -11.66
CA ASP A 61 -19.57 -2.39 -12.52
C ASP A 61 -20.84 -1.99 -11.77
N PHE A 62 -20.99 -2.44 -10.52
CA PHE A 62 -22.13 -2.07 -9.66
C PHE A 62 -22.21 -0.55 -9.44
N PHE A 63 -21.08 0.12 -9.28
CA PHE A 63 -21.00 1.57 -9.17
C PHE A 63 -20.87 2.28 -10.54
N ASN A 64 -20.82 1.54 -11.64
CA ASN A 64 -20.57 2.04 -12.99
C ASN A 64 -19.27 2.88 -13.08
N ILE A 65 -18.23 2.43 -12.37
CA ILE A 65 -16.91 3.07 -12.30
C ILE A 65 -15.95 2.30 -13.20
N SER A 66 -15.27 3.01 -14.10
CA SER A 66 -14.24 2.39 -14.93
C SER A 66 -12.97 2.08 -14.14
N LEU A 67 -12.24 1.04 -14.53
CA LEU A 67 -10.94 0.69 -13.93
C LEU A 67 -9.96 1.86 -13.95
N GLN A 68 -10.03 2.69 -15.00
CA GLN A 68 -9.22 3.89 -15.18
C GLN A 68 -9.58 4.98 -14.16
N SER A 69 -10.88 5.18 -13.89
CA SER A 69 -11.34 6.12 -12.87
C SER A 69 -10.88 5.69 -11.48
N PHE A 70 -10.91 4.38 -11.21
CA PHE A 70 -10.36 3.80 -9.99
C PHE A 70 -8.84 4.04 -9.87
N GLN A 71 -8.09 3.93 -10.97
CA GLN A 71 -6.67 4.27 -11.01
C GLN A 71 -6.42 5.74 -10.62
N VAL A 72 -7.16 6.69 -11.21
CA VAL A 72 -7.04 8.11 -10.86
C VAL A 72 -7.37 8.37 -9.39
N GLY A 73 -8.47 7.80 -8.89
CA GLY A 73 -8.90 7.98 -7.49
C GLY A 73 -7.89 7.43 -6.48
N GLY A 74 -7.35 6.23 -6.72
CA GLY A 74 -6.32 5.69 -5.83
C GLY A 74 -4.95 6.37 -6.01
N GLY A 75 -4.66 6.93 -7.19
CA GLY A 75 -3.52 7.83 -7.42
C GLY A 75 -3.61 9.08 -6.55
N LEU A 76 -4.81 9.65 -6.39
CA LEU A 76 -5.02 10.78 -5.48
C LEU A 76 -4.72 10.43 -4.01
N LEU A 77 -5.11 9.23 -3.54
CA LEU A 77 -4.77 8.78 -2.19
C LEU A 77 -3.25 8.60 -2.00
N LEU A 78 -2.55 8.12 -3.03
CA LEU A 78 -1.08 8.04 -3.03
C LEU A 78 -0.47 9.43 -2.93
N LEU A 79 -1.00 10.40 -3.68
CA LEU A 79 -0.53 11.79 -3.64
C LEU A 79 -0.72 12.42 -2.25
N ILE A 80 -1.88 12.22 -1.62
CA ILE A 80 -2.15 12.69 -0.25
C ILE A 80 -1.14 12.08 0.73
N SER A 81 -0.88 10.78 0.61
CA SER A 81 0.11 10.08 1.43
C SER A 81 1.53 10.62 1.22
N ALA A 82 1.89 10.93 -0.03
CA ALA A 82 3.17 11.54 -0.39
C ALA A 82 3.33 12.92 0.22
N MET A 83 2.29 13.76 0.13
CA MET A 83 2.27 15.09 0.74
C MET A 83 2.43 15.03 2.25
N ASN A 84 1.77 14.08 2.93
CA ASN A 84 1.92 13.88 4.37
C ASN A 84 3.37 13.54 4.76
N MET A 85 4.08 12.78 3.92
CA MET A 85 5.48 12.43 4.14
C MET A 85 6.44 13.59 3.88
N LEU A 86 6.19 14.38 2.83
CA LEU A 86 6.98 15.58 2.51
C LEU A 86 6.82 16.66 3.60
N ASN A 87 5.60 16.77 4.12
CA ASN A 87 5.22 17.69 5.19
C ASN A 87 5.46 17.12 6.59
N ALA A 88 5.98 15.89 6.69
CA ALA A 88 6.16 15.24 7.99
C ALA A 88 7.06 16.09 8.88
N ARG A 89 6.50 16.56 9.99
CA ARG A 89 7.24 17.28 11.03
C ARG A 89 8.18 16.29 11.74
N PRO A 90 9.40 16.72 12.11
CA PRO A 90 10.32 15.91 12.91
C PRO A 90 9.60 15.35 14.14
N ALA A 91 9.93 14.12 14.54
CA ALA A 91 9.29 13.41 15.66
C ALA A 91 9.37 14.15 17.02
N GLU A 92 10.17 15.21 17.11
CA GLU A 92 10.29 16.08 18.29
C GLU A 92 9.06 16.98 18.49
N ASP A 93 8.34 17.35 17.41
CA ASP A 93 7.11 18.15 17.50
C ASP A 93 5.90 17.32 17.95
N ARG A 94 5.91 16.00 17.73
CA ARG A 94 4.85 15.08 18.15
C ARG A 94 4.89 14.71 19.64
N ARG A 95 5.95 15.10 20.36
CA ARG A 95 6.08 14.85 21.81
C ARG A 95 5.25 15.80 22.68
N HIS A 96 4.64 16.84 22.10
CA HIS A 96 3.81 17.78 22.85
C HIS A 96 2.33 17.37 23.00
N GLU A 97 1.93 16.21 22.49
CA GLU A 97 0.58 15.65 22.68
C GLU A 97 0.59 14.41 23.62
N ASP A 98 1.53 14.35 24.58
CA ASP A 98 1.49 13.37 25.66
C ASP A 98 0.37 13.73 26.66
N THR A 99 -0.84 13.24 26.38
CA THR A 99 -1.87 13.03 27.41
C THR A 99 -2.15 11.53 27.55
N LEU A 100 -2.38 11.11 28.79
CA LEU A 100 -2.48 9.73 29.27
C LEU A 100 -3.66 8.92 28.68
N GLU A 101 -4.50 9.53 27.84
CA GLU A 101 -5.61 8.90 27.13
C GLU A 101 -5.19 8.19 25.82
N ALA A 102 -3.95 8.44 25.35
CA ALA A 102 -3.43 7.95 24.07
C ALA A 102 -3.14 6.44 23.99
N GLY A 103 -3.24 5.68 25.09
CA GLY A 103 -2.92 4.25 25.12
C GLY A 103 -3.92 3.36 24.38
N VAL A 104 -5.22 3.72 24.44
CA VAL A 104 -6.31 2.98 23.79
C VAL A 104 -6.53 3.50 22.35
N GLU A 105 -6.35 4.80 22.11
CA GLU A 105 -6.37 5.39 20.76
C GLU A 105 -5.20 4.92 19.89
N LYS A 106 -4.00 4.67 20.44
CA LYS A 106 -2.86 4.16 19.66
C LYS A 106 -3.08 2.76 19.07
N ALA A 107 -3.88 1.90 19.71
CA ALA A 107 -4.23 0.58 19.17
C ALA A 107 -5.22 0.68 18.00
N ALA A 108 -6.20 1.59 18.11
CA ALA A 108 -7.12 1.93 17.01
C ALA A 108 -6.39 2.63 15.86
N MET A 109 -5.46 3.54 16.15
CA MET A 109 -4.58 4.19 15.16
C MET A 109 -3.61 3.21 14.51
N GLY A 110 -3.07 2.21 15.23
CA GLY A 110 -2.18 1.19 14.67
C GLY A 110 -2.87 0.35 13.60
N ASN A 111 -4.13 -0.03 13.83
CA ASN A 111 -4.95 -0.68 12.82
C ASN A 111 -5.36 0.28 11.69
N SER A 112 -5.72 1.53 12.00
CA SER A 112 -6.07 2.53 10.99
C SER A 112 -4.90 2.80 10.04
N ILE A 113 -3.69 2.99 10.57
CA ILE A 113 -2.48 3.30 9.79
C ILE A 113 -2.02 2.08 8.98
N ALA A 114 -2.13 0.86 9.55
CA ALA A 114 -1.83 -0.38 8.86
C ALA A 114 -2.72 -0.57 7.61
N VAL A 115 -4.00 -0.18 7.71
CA VAL A 115 -4.96 -0.29 6.61
C VAL A 115 -4.83 0.89 5.65
N VAL A 116 -4.86 2.13 6.15
CA VAL A 116 -4.70 3.37 5.37
C VAL A 116 -3.65 4.29 6.04
N PRO A 117 -2.55 4.66 5.36
CA PRO A 117 -2.26 4.44 3.95
C PRO A 117 -1.42 3.20 3.62
N LEU A 118 -0.93 2.43 4.61
CA LEU A 118 0.07 1.36 4.39
C LEU A 118 -0.43 0.26 3.46
N THR A 119 -1.64 -0.24 3.67
CA THR A 119 -2.20 -1.25 2.78
C THR A 119 -2.83 -0.58 1.58
N ILE A 120 -3.83 0.26 1.81
CA ILE A 120 -4.54 1.03 0.80
C ILE A 120 -4.13 2.50 0.96
N PRO A 121 -3.43 3.12 0.00
CA PRO A 121 -3.06 2.61 -1.32
C PRO A 121 -1.60 2.12 -1.46
N LEU A 122 -0.74 2.14 -0.44
CA LEU A 122 0.71 1.94 -0.67
C LEU A 122 1.07 0.53 -1.15
N LEU A 123 0.65 -0.52 -0.42
CA LEU A 123 0.93 -1.92 -0.80
C LEU A 123 0.04 -2.38 -1.94
N THR A 124 -1.27 -2.17 -1.81
CA THR A 124 -2.27 -2.58 -2.79
C THR A 124 -2.70 -1.36 -3.58
N GLY A 125 -1.75 -0.68 -4.20
CA GLY A 125 -2.03 0.51 -4.99
C GLY A 125 -2.87 0.23 -6.22
N PRO A 126 -3.27 1.28 -6.95
CA PRO A 126 -4.19 1.14 -8.07
C PRO A 126 -3.59 0.31 -9.19
N ALA A 127 -2.27 0.38 -9.38
CA ALA A 127 -1.53 -0.51 -10.26
C ALA A 127 -1.71 -1.98 -9.85
N ALA A 128 -1.39 -2.35 -8.60
CA ALA A 128 -1.55 -3.72 -8.11
C ALA A 128 -3.00 -4.21 -8.19
N MET A 129 -3.96 -3.42 -7.71
CA MET A 129 -5.39 -3.74 -7.77
C MET A 129 -5.86 -3.94 -9.22
N SER A 130 -5.49 -3.04 -10.13
CA SER A 130 -5.89 -3.15 -11.54
C SER A 130 -5.25 -4.36 -12.23
N THR A 131 -4.00 -4.70 -11.90
CA THR A 131 -3.35 -5.90 -12.41
C THR A 131 -4.06 -7.17 -11.92
N VAL A 132 -4.43 -7.25 -10.63
CA VAL A 132 -5.20 -8.38 -10.10
C VAL A 132 -6.54 -8.50 -10.81
N VAL A 133 -7.24 -7.39 -11.01
CA VAL A 133 -8.54 -7.33 -11.70
C VAL A 133 -8.42 -7.79 -13.16
N ILE A 134 -7.40 -7.34 -13.89
CA ILE A 134 -7.15 -7.77 -15.27
C ILE A 134 -6.84 -9.27 -15.34
N TYR A 135 -6.06 -9.80 -14.41
CA TYR A 135 -5.77 -11.24 -14.38
C TYR A 135 -6.99 -12.07 -13.97
N ALA A 136 -7.86 -11.54 -13.10
CA ALA A 136 -9.12 -12.18 -12.76
C ALA A 136 -10.07 -12.23 -13.97
N ASP A 137 -10.15 -11.16 -14.75
CA ASP A 137 -10.92 -11.13 -16.02
C ASP A 137 -10.45 -12.19 -17.02
N GLN A 138 -9.13 -12.37 -17.13
CA GLN A 138 -8.51 -13.36 -18.02
C GLN A 138 -8.59 -14.80 -17.52
N ALA A 139 -8.98 -15.02 -16.25
CA ALA A 139 -9.02 -16.33 -15.64
C ALA A 139 -10.30 -17.09 -16.06
N ALA A 140 -10.19 -17.94 -17.09
CA ALA A 140 -11.32 -18.73 -17.59
C ALA A 140 -11.76 -19.87 -16.65
N THR A 141 -10.90 -20.32 -15.74
CA THR A 141 -11.15 -21.51 -14.88
C THR A 141 -11.19 -21.16 -13.40
N PHE A 142 -12.05 -21.83 -12.63
CA PHE A 142 -12.10 -21.72 -11.16
C PHE A 142 -10.72 -21.91 -10.49
N TRP A 143 -9.91 -22.84 -11.01
CA TRP A 143 -8.54 -23.07 -10.53
C TRP A 143 -7.59 -21.88 -10.74
N GLN A 144 -7.80 -21.06 -11.78
CA GLN A 144 -7.00 -19.86 -12.02
C GLN A 144 -7.40 -18.73 -11.07
N HIS A 145 -8.70 -18.60 -10.77
CA HIS A 145 -9.19 -17.70 -9.73
C HIS A 145 -8.66 -18.09 -8.33
N LEU A 146 -8.67 -19.38 -8.00
CA LEU A 146 -8.10 -19.88 -6.75
C LEU A 146 -6.59 -19.64 -6.68
N ALA A 147 -5.87 -19.76 -7.80
CA ALA A 147 -4.44 -19.45 -7.88
C ALA A 147 -4.16 -17.96 -7.62
N LEU A 148 -5.00 -17.05 -8.14
CA LEU A 148 -4.91 -15.60 -7.87
C LEU A 148 -5.05 -15.27 -6.39
N VAL A 149 -6.02 -15.88 -5.71
CA VAL A 149 -6.16 -15.76 -4.24
C VAL A 149 -4.92 -16.32 -3.53
N GLY A 150 -4.39 -17.45 -4.01
CA GLY A 150 -3.13 -18.03 -3.53
C GLY A 150 -1.93 -17.08 -3.66
N TYR A 151 -1.85 -16.30 -4.75
CA TYR A 151 -0.81 -15.28 -4.92
C TYR A 151 -0.92 -14.17 -3.87
N GLY A 152 -2.15 -13.82 -3.46
CA GLY A 152 -2.37 -12.90 -2.34
C GLY A 152 -1.70 -13.37 -1.04
N VAL A 153 -1.70 -14.68 -0.78
CA VAL A 153 -1.02 -15.25 0.41
C VAL A 153 0.49 -15.06 0.31
N VAL A 154 1.06 -15.29 -0.87
CA VAL A 154 2.50 -15.09 -1.11
C VAL A 154 2.88 -13.62 -0.95
N VAL A 155 2.07 -12.70 -1.49
CA VAL A 155 2.29 -11.26 -1.31
C VAL A 155 2.22 -10.89 0.17
N ALA A 156 1.20 -11.35 0.91
CA ALA A 156 1.09 -11.08 2.34
C ALA A 156 2.27 -11.63 3.15
N ALA A 157 2.78 -12.81 2.80
CA ALA A 157 3.98 -13.38 3.39
C ALA A 157 5.22 -12.52 3.08
N ALA A 158 5.36 -12.03 1.84
CA ALA A 158 6.45 -11.13 1.44
C ALA A 158 6.39 -9.78 2.18
N VAL A 159 5.19 -9.21 2.37
CA VAL A 159 4.98 -8.02 3.19
C VAL A 159 5.38 -8.28 4.63
N TRP A 160 4.93 -9.40 5.20
CA TRP A 160 5.23 -9.77 6.58
C TRP A 160 6.74 -9.90 6.79
N ALA A 161 7.43 -10.59 5.88
CA ALA A 161 8.88 -10.76 5.93
C ALA A 161 9.61 -9.42 5.79
N SER A 162 9.21 -8.58 4.83
CA SER A 162 9.83 -7.27 4.58
C SER A 162 9.69 -6.33 5.78
N PHE A 163 8.49 -6.24 6.36
CA PHE A 163 8.26 -5.37 7.52
C PHE A 163 8.88 -5.93 8.80
N SER A 164 9.03 -7.24 8.92
CA SER A 164 9.79 -7.85 10.04
C SER A 164 11.27 -7.44 10.01
N MET A 165 11.83 -7.20 8.81
CA MET A 165 13.18 -6.68 8.63
C MET A 165 13.30 -5.16 8.82
N ALA A 166 12.20 -4.46 9.10
CA ALA A 166 12.22 -3.01 9.23
C ALA A 166 12.98 -2.52 10.48
N GLU A 167 13.12 -3.35 11.52
CA GLU A 167 13.85 -2.97 12.74
C GLU A 167 15.36 -2.82 12.55
N PRO A 168 16.08 -3.82 12.00
CA PRO A 168 17.50 -3.66 11.71
C PRO A 168 17.73 -2.50 10.73
N ILE A 169 16.87 -2.33 9.73
CA ILE A 169 16.96 -1.20 8.78
C ILE A 169 16.83 0.15 9.49
N ALA A 170 15.85 0.28 10.41
CA ALA A 170 15.67 1.50 11.20
C ALA A 170 16.89 1.81 12.09
N ARG A 171 17.50 0.78 12.70
CA ARG A 171 18.70 0.93 13.52
C ARG A 171 19.90 1.42 12.71
N VAL A 172 20.08 0.94 11.49
CA VAL A 172 21.17 1.38 10.58
C VAL A 172 20.95 2.81 10.09
N LEU A 173 19.72 3.18 9.74
CA LEU A 173 19.40 4.51 9.22
C LEU A 173 19.51 5.62 10.28
N GLY A 174 19.19 5.31 11.54
CA GLY A 174 19.10 6.30 12.61
C GLY A 174 18.04 7.39 12.34
N LYS A 175 17.91 8.35 13.26
CA LYS A 175 16.85 9.40 13.16
C LYS A 175 16.99 10.25 11.90
N THR A 176 18.21 10.71 11.60
CA THR A 176 18.49 11.56 10.44
C THR A 176 18.27 10.81 9.13
N GLY A 177 18.76 9.58 9.02
CA GLY A 177 18.57 8.76 7.81
C GLY A 177 17.09 8.45 7.57
N ILE A 178 16.31 8.16 8.61
CA ILE A 178 14.86 7.95 8.44
C ILE A 178 14.17 9.23 7.95
N ASN A 179 14.54 10.41 8.45
CA ASN A 179 13.94 11.67 7.99
C ASN A 179 14.25 11.97 6.52
N VAL A 180 15.52 11.78 6.10
CA VAL A 180 15.93 11.94 4.70
C VAL A 180 15.19 10.93 3.81
N MET A 181 15.19 9.66 4.20
CA MET A 181 14.50 8.60 3.45
C MET A 181 13.00 8.86 3.35
N THR A 182 12.36 9.34 4.42
CA THR A 182 10.92 9.69 4.41
C THR A 182 10.65 10.76 3.36
N ARG A 183 11.48 11.82 3.29
CA ARG A 183 11.31 12.91 2.30
C ARG A 183 11.56 12.45 0.87
N LEU A 184 12.64 11.70 0.65
CA LEU A 184 12.96 11.14 -0.67
C LEU A 184 11.84 10.22 -1.16
N MET A 185 11.32 9.38 -0.27
CA MET A 185 10.28 8.44 -0.63
C MET A 185 8.91 9.11 -0.81
N GLY A 186 8.64 10.18 -0.07
CA GLY A 186 7.50 11.07 -0.34
C GLY A 186 7.58 11.68 -1.75
N LEU A 187 8.77 12.10 -2.20
CA LEU A 187 8.96 12.62 -3.57
C LEU A 187 8.72 11.53 -4.63
N ILE A 188 9.26 10.32 -4.42
CA ILE A 188 9.05 9.17 -5.31
C ILE A 188 7.56 8.81 -5.38
N LEU A 189 6.88 8.80 -4.23
CA LEU A 189 5.46 8.47 -4.16
C LEU A 189 4.59 9.52 -4.87
N ALA A 190 4.92 10.80 -4.73
CA ALA A 190 4.24 11.87 -5.46
C ALA A 190 4.39 11.67 -6.98
N ALA A 191 5.58 11.31 -7.45
CA ALA A 191 5.81 11.00 -8.87
C ALA A 191 5.01 9.78 -9.33
N LEU A 192 5.00 8.69 -8.56
CA LEU A 192 4.20 7.49 -8.86
C LEU A 192 2.69 7.79 -8.87
N ALA A 193 2.22 8.62 -7.95
CA ALA A 193 0.83 9.05 -7.90
C ALA A 193 0.42 9.81 -9.17
N VAL A 194 1.27 10.74 -9.61
CA VAL A 194 1.08 11.49 -10.86
C VAL A 194 1.11 10.55 -12.07
N GLU A 195 2.02 9.58 -12.14
CA GLU A 195 2.10 8.60 -13.22
C GLU A 195 0.82 7.77 -13.34
N VAL A 196 0.32 7.25 -12.21
CA VAL A 196 -0.93 6.47 -12.17
C VAL A 196 -2.13 7.33 -12.56
N MET A 197 -2.21 8.57 -12.06
CA MET A 197 -3.26 9.51 -12.43
C MET A 197 -3.22 9.86 -13.92
N ALA A 198 -2.04 10.18 -14.47
CA ALA A 198 -1.88 10.50 -15.88
C ALA A 198 -2.26 9.33 -16.77
N GLY A 199 -1.81 8.11 -16.44
CA GLY A 199 -2.18 6.89 -17.15
C GLY A 199 -3.69 6.61 -17.14
N GLY A 200 -4.36 6.86 -16.01
CA GLY A 200 -5.81 6.78 -15.91
C GLY A 200 -6.52 7.86 -16.74
N LEU A 201 -6.10 9.12 -16.58
CA LEU A 201 -6.68 10.27 -17.28
C LEU A 201 -6.54 10.18 -18.80
N MET A 202 -5.39 9.76 -19.33
CA MET A 202 -5.19 9.58 -20.77
C MET A 202 -6.14 8.52 -21.35
N LYS A 203 -6.46 7.47 -20.59
CA LYS A 203 -7.40 6.44 -21.04
C LYS A 203 -8.87 6.87 -20.91
N ILE A 204 -9.18 7.74 -19.95
CA ILE A 204 -10.53 8.34 -19.80
C ILE A 204 -10.76 9.40 -20.89
N PHE A 205 -9.75 10.21 -21.18
CA PHE A 205 -9.78 11.30 -22.14
C PHE A 205 -8.71 11.06 -23.23
N PRO A 206 -8.97 10.19 -24.21
CA PRO A 206 -8.00 9.85 -25.25
C PRO A 206 -7.54 11.05 -26.10
N ALA A 207 -8.31 12.14 -26.12
CA ALA A 207 -7.90 13.40 -26.74
C ALA A 207 -6.69 14.09 -26.08
N LEU A 208 -6.33 13.71 -24.84
CA LEU A 208 -5.13 14.21 -24.13
C LEU A 208 -3.85 13.43 -24.50
N ALA A 209 -3.97 12.27 -25.13
CA ALA A 209 -2.86 11.37 -25.45
C ALA A 209 -2.21 11.66 -26.83
N GLY A 210 -2.33 12.91 -27.31
CA GLY A 210 -1.98 13.37 -28.66
C GLY A 210 -0.65 12.88 -29.20
#